data_AF-A0A2V8NSH9-F1
#
_entry.id   AF-A0A2V8NSH9-F1
#
_cell.length_a   1.000
_cell.length_b   1.000
_cell.length_c   1.000
_cell.angle_alpha   90.00
_cell.angle_beta   90.00
_cell.angle_gamma   90.00
#
_symmetry.space_group_name_H-M   'P 1'
#
loop_
_entity.id
_entity.type
_entity.pdbx_description
1 polymer ?
#
loop_
_entity_poly.entity_id
_entity_poly.type
_entity_poly.pdbx_seq_one_letter_code
_entity_poly.pdbx_strand_id
1 'polypeptide(L)'
;MVNFFRPYIGFPMILFNLMSAKEAESLRLMIVAGEPSGDAHAAALVRALRDEAAGVELEFFGSTGAEMRESSVESIVRSDDLAILGLVEIAQALPKFWRAFRALKRAATERKPDAVILVDWPDFNLRLARTLHRKGLRIIYYISPQLWAWRSYRVRNLRRDVDLLLSILPFETEWYERRGFTRVEFTGHPLTGEVRARYGREEFCRRNNLDTSRPIIALLPGSRHKELHRILPAMLDAARTISREQPETQFVVTLAPNRSREEARSDASSARSISD
;
A
#
# COMPACT_ATOMS: atom_id res chain seq x y z
N MET A 1 4.45 -32.10 -3.18
CA MET A 1 3.57 -30.95 -3.49
C MET A 1 3.60 -30.03 -2.29
N VAL A 2 4.48 -29.02 -2.30
CA VAL A 2 4.75 -28.15 -1.14
C VAL A 2 3.69 -27.05 -1.11
N ASN A 3 2.90 -27.00 -0.04
CA ASN A 3 1.86 -26.01 0.20
C ASN A 3 2.50 -24.65 0.50
N PHE A 4 2.54 -23.75 -0.49
CA PHE A 4 3.11 -22.39 -0.38
C PHE A 4 2.17 -21.36 0.26
N PHE A 5 1.10 -21.82 0.93
CA PHE A 5 0.05 -20.99 1.57
C PHE A 5 0.14 -21.00 3.11
N ARG A 6 1.35 -21.06 3.68
CA ARG A 6 1.54 -20.68 5.09
C ARG A 6 2.05 -19.24 5.14
N PRO A 7 1.31 -18.29 5.71
CA PRO A 7 1.87 -16.97 5.99
C PRO A 7 3.08 -17.17 6.93
N TYR A 8 4.21 -16.59 6.56
CA TYR A 8 5.44 -16.65 7.35
C TYR A 8 5.21 -15.93 8.70
N ILE A 9 5.05 -16.73 9.77
CA ILE A 9 5.48 -16.57 11.17
C ILE A 9 5.06 -15.30 11.97
N GLY A 10 4.41 -14.27 11.39
CA GLY A 10 3.98 -13.07 12.14
C GLY A 10 2.52 -13.07 12.64
N PHE A 11 1.63 -13.82 11.99
CA PHE A 11 0.17 -13.75 12.22
C PHE A 11 -0.32 -14.37 13.54
N PRO A 12 0.16 -15.55 13.95
CA PRO A 12 -0.15 -16.10 15.27
C PRO A 12 0.27 -15.15 16.38
N MET A 13 1.30 -14.33 16.16
CA MET A 13 1.77 -13.33 17.12
C MET A 13 0.91 -12.07 17.19
N ILE A 14 0.22 -11.68 16.11
CA ILE A 14 -0.78 -10.59 16.16
C ILE A 14 -1.96 -11.04 17.01
N LEU A 15 -2.49 -12.23 16.72
CA LEU A 15 -3.57 -12.85 17.51
C LEU A 15 -3.13 -13.11 18.94
N PHE A 16 -1.97 -13.71 19.19
CA PHE A 16 -1.42 -13.91 20.53
C PHE A 16 -1.25 -12.59 21.28
N ASN A 17 -0.73 -11.54 20.62
CA ASN A 17 -0.65 -10.22 21.22
C ASN A 17 -2.02 -9.66 21.59
N LEU A 18 -3.02 -9.79 20.71
CA LEU A 18 -4.38 -9.30 20.93
C LEU A 18 -5.13 -10.15 21.99
N MET A 19 -4.88 -11.46 22.04
CA MET A 19 -5.58 -12.44 22.87
C MET A 19 -4.91 -12.68 24.23
N SER A 20 -3.63 -12.35 24.44
CA SER A 20 -2.98 -12.44 25.75
C SER A 20 -3.59 -11.53 26.83
N ALA A 21 -4.57 -10.68 26.48
CA ALA A 21 -5.29 -9.83 27.44
C ALA A 21 -6.71 -10.34 27.79
N LYS A 22 -7.30 -11.25 27.01
CA LYS A 22 -8.64 -11.82 27.26
C LYS A 22 -8.80 -13.17 26.54
N GLU A 23 -9.35 -14.16 27.23
CA GLU A 23 -10.14 -15.25 26.62
C GLU A 23 -11.39 -14.64 25.98
N ALA A 24 -11.21 -13.87 24.91
CA ALA A 24 -12.27 -13.11 24.30
C ALA A 24 -12.98 -13.95 23.25
N GLU A 25 -14.27 -14.20 23.46
CA GLU A 25 -15.16 -14.77 22.43
C GLU A 25 -15.33 -13.81 21.25
N SER A 26 -15.06 -12.50 21.44
CA SER A 26 -15.08 -11.49 20.39
C SER A 26 -13.98 -10.43 20.52
N LEU A 27 -13.43 -9.99 19.39
CA LEU A 27 -12.47 -8.91 19.29
C LEU A 27 -12.96 -7.84 18.33
N ARG A 28 -12.77 -6.58 18.73
CA ARG A 28 -13.11 -5.42 17.92
C ARG A 28 -11.85 -4.69 17.50
N LEU A 29 -11.62 -4.62 16.20
CA LEU A 29 -10.42 -4.04 15.60
C LEU A 29 -10.80 -2.82 14.75
N MET A 30 -10.10 -1.71 14.99
CA MET A 30 -10.17 -0.58 14.08
C MET A 30 -9.08 -0.73 13.03
N ILE A 31 -9.38 -0.63 11.73
CA ILE A 31 -8.40 -0.73 10.65
C ILE A 31 -8.50 0.49 9.71
N VAL A 32 -7.36 1.09 9.39
CA VAL A 32 -7.30 2.39 8.68
C VAL A 32 -6.35 2.31 7.48
N ALA A 33 -6.92 2.30 6.28
CA ALA A 33 -6.22 2.49 5.01
C ALA A 33 -6.64 3.82 4.35
N GLY A 34 -5.70 4.46 3.64
CA GLY A 34 -5.91 5.75 2.96
C GLY A 34 -5.76 5.73 1.45
N GLU A 35 -5.21 4.66 0.89
CA GLU A 35 -4.88 4.53 -0.53
C GLU A 35 -5.29 3.14 -1.05
N PRO A 36 -5.52 2.97 -2.37
CA PRO A 36 -5.93 1.68 -2.94
C PRO A 36 -4.98 0.51 -2.63
N SER A 37 -3.66 0.73 -2.65
CA SER A 37 -2.69 -0.31 -2.25
C SER A 37 -2.85 -0.73 -0.79
N GLY A 38 -3.03 0.25 0.10
CA GLY A 38 -3.29 0.01 1.52
C GLY A 38 -4.62 -0.73 1.75
N ASP A 39 -5.66 -0.43 0.96
CA ASP A 39 -6.95 -1.13 1.01
C ASP A 39 -6.81 -2.61 0.67
N ALA A 40 -6.11 -2.94 -0.42
CA ALA A 40 -5.85 -4.33 -0.81
C ALA A 40 -5.07 -5.10 0.28
N HIS A 41 -4.03 -4.49 0.84
CA HIS A 41 -3.24 -5.10 1.91
C HIS A 41 -4.04 -5.27 3.21
N ALA A 42 -4.85 -4.29 3.57
CA ALA A 42 -5.72 -4.35 4.73
C ALA A 42 -6.82 -5.42 4.57
N ALA A 43 -7.40 -5.55 3.37
CA ALA A 43 -8.38 -6.57 3.06
C ALA A 43 -7.78 -7.99 3.14
N ALA A 44 -6.56 -8.18 2.62
CA ALA A 44 -5.82 -9.42 2.76
C ALA A 44 -5.53 -9.76 4.25
N LEU A 45 -5.15 -8.75 5.04
CA LEU A 45 -4.95 -8.91 6.49
C LEU A 45 -6.24 -9.35 7.20
N VAL A 46 -7.38 -8.73 6.89
CA VAL A 46 -8.68 -9.07 7.48
C VAL A 46 -9.07 -10.52 7.18
N ARG A 47 -8.89 -10.96 5.92
CA ARG A 47 -9.15 -12.36 5.53
C ARG A 47 -8.27 -13.33 6.31
N ALA A 48 -6.96 -13.08 6.33
CA ALA A 48 -6.01 -13.92 7.07
C ALA A 48 -6.30 -13.97 8.58
N LEU A 49 -6.69 -12.85 9.21
CA LEU A 49 -7.06 -12.83 10.62
C LEU A 49 -8.30 -13.69 10.90
N ARG A 50 -9.30 -13.66 10.01
CA ARG A 50 -10.50 -14.51 10.15
C ARG A 50 -10.19 -15.99 9.99
N ASP A 51 -9.31 -16.33 9.03
CA ASP A 51 -8.93 -17.72 8.78
C ASP A 51 -8.14 -18.31 9.97
N GLU A 52 -7.29 -17.52 10.61
CA GLU A 52 -6.47 -17.94 11.76
C GLU A 52 -7.24 -17.90 13.09
N ALA A 53 -8.22 -17.01 13.25
CA ALA A 53 -9.00 -16.83 14.47
C ALA A 53 -10.26 -17.71 14.52
N ALA A 54 -10.14 -18.99 14.16
CA ALA A 54 -11.27 -19.92 14.19
C ALA A 54 -11.87 -20.00 15.62
N GLY A 55 -13.13 -19.57 15.75
CA GLY A 55 -13.86 -19.54 17.02
C GLY A 55 -13.86 -18.21 17.77
N VAL A 56 -13.25 -17.15 17.22
CA VAL A 56 -13.34 -15.78 17.75
C VAL A 56 -14.14 -14.91 16.80
N GLU A 57 -15.14 -14.20 17.30
CA GLU A 57 -15.89 -13.23 16.50
C GLU A 57 -15.03 -11.96 16.26
N LEU A 58 -14.71 -11.66 15.01
CA LEU A 58 -13.91 -10.49 14.64
C LEU A 58 -14.77 -9.38 14.02
N GLU A 59 -14.92 -8.28 14.74
CA GLU A 59 -15.53 -7.04 14.24
C GLU A 59 -14.45 -6.08 13.71
N PHE A 60 -14.65 -5.57 12.49
CA PHE A 60 -13.74 -4.59 11.90
C PHE A 60 -14.48 -3.32 11.51
N PHE A 61 -13.89 -2.16 11.82
CA PHE A 61 -14.39 -0.86 11.38
C PHE A 61 -13.25 0.14 11.11
N GLY A 62 -13.47 1.17 10.30
CA GLY A 62 -12.52 2.27 10.17
C GLY A 62 -12.52 2.98 8.82
N SER A 63 -11.34 3.18 8.24
CA SER A 63 -11.17 3.82 6.93
C SER A 63 -10.90 2.76 5.88
N THR A 64 -11.80 2.65 4.90
CA THR A 64 -11.86 1.52 3.96
C THR A 64 -11.91 2.01 2.52
N GLY A 65 -11.25 1.30 1.60
CA GLY A 65 -11.55 1.35 0.17
C GLY A 65 -12.60 0.31 -0.21
N ALA A 66 -12.55 -0.19 -1.44
CA ALA A 66 -13.53 -1.16 -1.94
C ALA A 66 -13.29 -2.57 -1.40
N GLU A 67 -12.04 -3.03 -1.38
CA GLU A 67 -11.69 -4.41 -1.03
C GLU A 67 -11.92 -4.70 0.46
N MET A 68 -11.65 -3.73 1.33
CA MET A 68 -11.96 -3.88 2.76
C MET A 68 -13.48 -3.97 3.02
N ARG A 69 -14.30 -3.21 2.26
CA ARG A 69 -15.76 -3.28 2.37
C ARG A 69 -16.29 -4.63 1.90
N GLU A 70 -15.75 -5.16 0.81
CA GLU A 70 -16.05 -6.51 0.34
C GLU A 70 -15.64 -7.57 1.37
N SER A 71 -14.57 -7.31 2.12
CA SER A 71 -14.13 -8.12 3.26
C SER A 71 -14.91 -7.83 4.56
N SER A 72 -16.09 -7.19 4.47
CA SER A 72 -16.99 -6.90 5.59
C SER A 72 -16.37 -6.06 6.71
N VAL A 73 -15.54 -5.07 6.36
CA VAL A 73 -15.13 -4.00 7.28
C VAL A 73 -16.13 -2.86 7.22
N GLU A 74 -16.65 -2.43 8.37
CA GLU A 74 -17.56 -1.29 8.46
C GLU A 74 -16.83 0.04 8.16
N SER A 75 -17.35 0.81 7.21
CA SER A 75 -16.78 2.10 6.83
C SER A 75 -17.24 3.23 7.75
N ILE A 76 -16.34 3.78 8.55
CA ILE A 76 -16.49 5.10 9.19
C ILE A 76 -16.10 6.20 8.20
N VAL A 77 -15.07 5.93 7.39
CA VAL A 77 -14.59 6.79 6.32
C VAL A 77 -14.34 5.94 5.08
N ARG A 78 -14.72 6.46 3.93
CA ARG A 78 -14.45 5.89 2.61
C ARG A 78 -13.19 6.54 2.03
N SER A 79 -12.10 5.81 1.91
CA SER A 79 -10.81 6.37 1.47
C SER A 79 -10.80 6.67 -0.02
N ASP A 80 -11.61 5.98 -0.81
CA ASP A 80 -11.92 6.28 -2.22
C ASP A 80 -12.42 7.72 -2.38
N ASP A 81 -13.27 8.21 -1.48
CA ASP A 81 -13.78 9.60 -1.49
C ASP A 81 -12.69 10.64 -1.19
N LEU A 82 -11.59 10.22 -0.54
CA LEU A 82 -10.42 11.05 -0.24
C LEU A 82 -9.38 11.01 -1.37
N ALA A 83 -9.26 9.87 -2.07
CA ALA A 83 -8.28 9.63 -3.12
C ALA A 83 -8.66 10.23 -4.49
N ILE A 84 -9.96 10.52 -4.73
CA ILE A 84 -10.46 11.08 -6.00
C ILE A 84 -9.93 12.50 -6.30
N LEU A 85 -9.23 13.15 -5.37
CA LEU A 85 -8.65 14.48 -5.59
C LEU A 85 -7.29 14.38 -6.28
N GLY A 86 -7.32 14.33 -7.61
CA GLY A 86 -6.18 14.70 -8.43
C GLY A 86 -5.79 16.16 -8.15
N LEU A 87 -4.49 16.40 -7.98
CA LEU A 87 -3.63 17.58 -8.19
C LEU A 87 -4.15 19.04 -8.10
N VAL A 88 -5.43 19.31 -8.23
CA VAL A 88 -6.08 20.60 -8.04
C VAL A 88 -6.46 20.73 -6.56
N GLU A 89 -5.58 21.44 -5.86
CA GLU A 89 -5.72 22.01 -4.52
C GLU A 89 -5.67 21.04 -3.33
N ILE A 90 -4.45 20.63 -2.99
CA ILE A 90 -4.06 20.07 -1.67
C ILE A 90 -4.70 20.85 -0.51
N ALA A 91 -4.92 22.17 -0.65
CA ALA A 91 -5.59 23.01 0.33
C ALA A 91 -7.08 22.67 0.51
N GLN A 92 -7.81 22.36 -0.56
CA GLN A 92 -9.23 21.94 -0.49
C GLN A 92 -9.40 20.52 0.05
N ALA A 93 -8.36 19.69 -0.04
CA ALA A 93 -8.35 18.34 0.53
C ALA A 93 -8.16 18.34 2.05
N LEU A 94 -7.46 19.35 2.60
CA LEU A 94 -7.13 19.41 4.03
C LEU A 94 -8.36 19.38 4.96
N PRO A 95 -9.46 20.12 4.71
CA PRO A 95 -10.69 19.99 5.49
C PRO A 95 -11.28 18.57 5.47
N LYS A 96 -11.22 17.86 4.34
CA LYS A 96 -11.72 16.48 4.22
C LYS A 96 -10.89 15.53 5.08
N PHE A 97 -9.56 15.59 4.97
CA PHE A 97 -8.67 14.79 5.83
C PHE A 97 -8.87 15.10 7.31
N TRP A 98 -9.08 16.37 7.67
CA TRP A 98 -9.34 16.74 9.06
C TRP A 98 -10.71 16.25 9.56
N ARG A 99 -11.75 16.22 8.71
CA ARG A 99 -13.04 15.58 9.03
C ARG A 99 -12.88 14.08 9.23
N ALA A 100 -12.19 13.38 8.31
CA ALA A 100 -11.88 11.97 8.43
C ALA A 100 -11.13 11.66 9.73
N PHE A 101 -10.09 12.44 10.04
CA PHE A 101 -9.34 12.32 11.28
C PHE A 101 -10.22 12.45 12.52
N ARG A 102 -11.13 13.42 12.55
CA ARG A 102 -12.07 13.60 13.66
C ARG A 102 -13.07 12.46 13.77
N ALA A 103 -13.61 11.98 12.65
CA ALA A 103 -14.55 10.85 12.60
C ALA A 103 -13.90 9.57 13.14
N LEU A 104 -12.70 9.23 12.65
CA LEU A 104 -11.94 8.07 13.09
C LEU A 104 -11.57 8.17 14.59
N LYS A 105 -11.09 9.35 15.03
CA LYS A 105 -10.80 9.58 16.45
C LYS A 105 -12.04 9.40 17.33
N ARG A 106 -13.19 9.91 16.89
CA ARG A 106 -14.46 9.82 17.61
C ARG A 106 -14.89 8.35 17.71
N ALA A 107 -14.95 7.65 16.57
CA ALA A 107 -15.31 6.24 16.51
C ALA A 107 -14.40 5.37 17.40
N ALA A 108 -13.08 5.58 17.35
CA ALA A 108 -12.13 4.86 18.21
C ALA A 108 -12.38 5.10 19.71
N THR A 109 -12.71 6.35 20.08
CA THR A 109 -12.95 6.72 21.48
C THR A 109 -14.29 6.16 22.00
N GLU A 110 -15.32 6.18 21.16
CA GLU A 110 -16.67 5.69 21.51
C GLU A 110 -16.71 4.16 21.55
N ARG A 111 -16.14 3.50 20.55
CA ARG A 111 -16.22 2.04 20.38
C ARG A 111 -15.14 1.26 21.13
N LYS A 112 -14.07 1.93 21.56
CA LYS A 112 -12.93 1.37 22.32
C LYS A 112 -12.43 0.04 21.73
N PRO A 113 -11.86 0.05 20.51
CA PRO A 113 -11.35 -1.17 19.90
C PRO A 113 -10.21 -1.76 20.74
N ASP A 114 -10.06 -3.08 20.70
CA ASP A 114 -8.98 -3.82 21.37
C ASP A 114 -7.61 -3.45 20.75
N ALA A 115 -7.58 -3.13 19.45
CA ALA A 115 -6.44 -2.50 18.80
C ALA A 115 -6.85 -1.66 17.58
N VAL A 116 -5.95 -0.74 17.22
CA VAL A 116 -6.02 0.05 16.00
C VAL A 116 -4.88 -0.38 15.07
N ILE A 117 -5.23 -0.87 13.89
CA ILE A 117 -4.31 -1.29 12.83
C ILE A 117 -4.25 -0.19 11.78
N LEU A 118 -3.09 0.47 11.69
CA LEU A 118 -2.82 1.53 10.74
C LEU A 118 -2.05 0.95 9.56
N VAL A 119 -2.62 1.02 8.36
CA VAL A 119 -2.03 0.40 7.17
C VAL A 119 -1.44 1.48 6.27
N ASP A 120 -0.11 1.49 6.18
CA ASP A 120 0.68 2.45 5.40
C ASP A 120 0.29 3.91 5.73
N TRP A 121 0.27 4.81 4.75
CA TRP A 121 -0.24 6.18 4.80
C TRP A 121 0.34 7.07 5.93
N PRO A 122 1.67 7.20 6.02
CA PRO A 122 2.37 7.72 7.20
C PRO A 122 2.03 9.13 7.63
N ASP A 123 1.78 10.05 6.70
CA ASP A 123 1.53 11.44 7.08
C ASP A 123 0.19 11.61 7.81
N PHE A 124 -0.80 10.76 7.52
CA PHE A 124 -2.06 10.70 8.27
C PHE A 124 -1.96 9.78 9.50
N ASN A 125 -1.50 8.55 9.28
CA ASN A 125 -1.55 7.48 10.29
C ASN A 125 -0.61 7.74 11.47
N LEU A 126 0.58 8.33 11.29
CA LEU A 126 1.45 8.66 12.44
C LEU A 126 0.82 9.73 13.36
N ARG A 127 0.03 10.65 12.79
CA ARG A 127 -0.72 11.63 13.58
C ARG A 127 -1.87 10.98 14.34
N LEU A 128 -2.55 10.02 13.71
CA LEU A 128 -3.63 9.26 14.33
C LEU A 128 -3.09 8.37 15.45
N ALA A 129 -2.01 7.62 15.20
CA ALA A 129 -1.28 6.81 16.18
C ALA A 129 -0.99 7.60 17.45
N ARG A 130 -0.31 8.75 17.32
CA ARG A 130 -0.01 9.64 18.46
C ARG A 130 -1.24 10.03 19.26
N THR A 131 -2.36 10.25 18.60
CA THR A 131 -3.60 10.73 19.22
C THR A 131 -4.35 9.63 19.95
N LEU A 132 -4.39 8.44 19.36
CA LEU A 132 -5.08 7.27 19.90
C LEU A 132 -4.25 6.56 20.97
N HIS A 133 -2.93 6.46 20.79
CA HIS A 133 -2.02 5.92 21.80
C HIS A 133 -2.08 6.71 23.11
N ARG A 134 -2.14 8.05 23.04
CA ARG A 134 -2.35 8.90 24.24
C ARG A 134 -3.69 8.70 24.94
N LYS A 135 -4.66 8.08 24.27
CA LYS A 135 -5.94 7.70 24.87
C LYS A 135 -5.92 6.27 25.44
N GLY A 136 -4.75 5.63 25.47
CA GLY A 136 -4.57 4.26 25.96
C GLY A 136 -4.98 3.19 24.96
N LEU A 137 -5.19 3.54 23.68
CA LEU A 137 -5.48 2.55 22.65
C LEU A 137 -4.19 1.92 22.13
N ARG A 138 -4.21 0.61 21.97
CA ARG A 138 -3.11 -0.16 21.39
C ARG A 138 -2.99 0.10 19.89
N ILE A 139 -1.80 0.44 19.42
CA ILE A 139 -1.53 0.79 18.03
C ILE A 139 -0.61 -0.25 17.37
N ILE A 140 -1.13 -0.90 16.34
CA ILE A 140 -0.37 -1.75 15.43
C ILE A 140 -0.19 -0.99 14.12
N TYR A 141 1.02 -0.94 13.59
CA TYR A 141 1.32 -0.30 12.32
C TYR A 141 1.71 -1.36 11.30
N TYR A 142 0.92 -1.53 10.26
CA TYR A 142 1.16 -2.50 9.19
C TYR A 142 1.67 -1.79 7.94
N ILE A 143 2.71 -2.37 7.32
CA ILE A 143 3.50 -1.77 6.25
C ILE A 143 4.25 -0.57 6.80
N SER A 144 5.50 -0.85 7.18
CA SER A 144 6.41 0.13 7.74
C SER A 144 6.54 1.35 6.82
N PRO A 145 6.44 2.58 7.37
CA PRO A 145 6.88 3.73 6.62
C PRO A 145 8.36 3.57 6.32
N GLN A 146 8.77 3.75 5.07
CA GLN A 146 10.16 3.58 4.62
C GLN A 146 11.08 4.71 5.14
N LEU A 147 11.13 4.92 6.47
CA LEU A 147 11.87 5.99 7.12
C LEU A 147 13.38 5.89 6.84
N TRP A 148 13.86 4.69 6.54
CA TRP A 148 15.22 4.42 6.10
C TRP A 148 15.60 5.15 4.82
N ALA A 149 14.66 5.46 3.93
CA ALA A 149 14.96 6.11 2.66
C ALA A 149 15.07 7.65 2.76
N TRP A 150 14.50 8.31 3.78
CA TRP A 150 14.38 9.78 3.75
C TRP A 150 14.16 10.50 5.10
N ARG A 151 13.70 9.84 6.18
CA ARG A 151 13.33 10.51 7.46
C ARG A 151 13.61 9.67 8.70
N SER A 152 14.83 9.16 8.83
CA SER A 152 15.25 8.26 9.94
C SER A 152 14.97 8.84 11.35
N TYR A 153 15.02 10.16 11.53
CA TYR A 153 14.72 10.81 12.81
C TYR A 153 13.27 10.59 13.30
N ARG A 154 12.33 10.23 12.41
CA ARG A 154 10.93 9.94 12.75
C ARG A 154 10.75 8.60 13.46
N VAL A 155 11.78 7.75 13.55
CA VAL A 155 11.74 6.50 14.35
C VAL A 155 11.38 6.79 15.81
N ARG A 156 11.76 7.95 16.35
CA ARG A 156 11.35 8.39 17.69
C ARG A 156 9.83 8.52 17.85
N ASN A 157 9.11 8.89 16.80
CA ASN A 157 7.64 8.94 16.84
C ASN A 157 7.05 7.54 16.86
N LEU A 158 7.56 6.62 16.03
CA LEU A 158 7.12 5.21 16.05
C LEU A 158 7.32 4.59 17.44
N ARG A 159 8.52 4.72 18.01
CA ARG A 159 8.81 4.26 19.39
C ARG A 159 7.85 4.79 20.45
N ARG A 160 7.33 6.01 20.26
CA ARG A 160 6.43 6.66 21.22
C ARG A 160 4.97 6.25 21.01
N ASP A 161 4.56 6.04 19.76
CA ASP A 161 3.15 6.02 19.37
C ASP A 161 2.67 4.66 18.81
N VAL A 162 3.57 3.69 18.64
CA VAL A 162 3.27 2.37 18.04
C VAL A 162 3.74 1.26 18.97
N ASP A 163 2.83 0.33 19.26
CA ASP A 163 3.09 -0.83 20.12
C ASP A 163 3.70 -2.00 19.36
N LEU A 164 3.36 -2.16 18.09
CA LEU A 164 3.86 -3.22 17.21
C LEU A 164 3.95 -2.72 15.77
N LEU A 165 5.07 -2.96 15.11
CA LEU A 165 5.25 -2.67 13.69
C LEU A 165 5.39 -3.97 12.90
N LEU A 166 4.57 -4.11 11.88
CA LEU A 166 4.57 -5.24 10.96
C LEU A 166 5.23 -4.78 9.65
N SER A 167 6.46 -5.22 9.43
CA SER A 167 7.28 -4.89 8.28
C SER A 167 7.12 -5.92 7.16
N ILE A 168 7.20 -5.44 5.92
CA ILE A 168 7.13 -6.25 4.70
C ILE A 168 8.50 -6.40 4.01
N LEU A 169 9.56 -5.83 4.58
CA LEU A 169 10.92 -5.90 4.05
C LEU A 169 11.85 -6.54 5.09
N PRO A 170 12.59 -7.60 4.76
CA PRO A 170 13.30 -8.41 5.75
C PRO A 170 14.38 -7.64 6.52
N PHE A 171 15.01 -6.63 5.91
CA PHE A 171 16.05 -5.84 6.56
C PHE A 171 15.51 -4.78 7.54
N GLU A 172 14.21 -4.45 7.49
CA GLU A 172 13.67 -3.35 8.29
C GLU A 172 13.67 -3.67 9.77
N THR A 173 13.43 -4.94 10.16
CA THR A 173 13.45 -5.38 11.56
C THR A 173 14.75 -4.97 12.24
N GLU A 174 15.90 -5.40 11.70
CA GLU A 174 17.19 -5.03 12.26
C GLU A 174 17.45 -3.51 12.18
N TRP A 175 16.99 -2.87 11.11
CA TRP A 175 17.18 -1.43 10.93
C TRP A 175 16.47 -0.61 12.03
N TYR A 176 15.28 -1.04 12.44
CA TYR A 176 14.51 -0.44 13.54
C TYR A 176 15.07 -0.81 14.92
N GLU A 177 15.47 -2.07 15.13
CA GLU A 177 16.06 -2.54 16.38
C GLU A 177 17.33 -1.77 16.74
N ARG A 178 18.23 -1.57 15.76
CA ARG A 178 19.44 -0.74 15.92
C ARG A 178 19.14 0.71 16.28
N ARG A 179 17.89 1.17 16.12
CA ARG A 179 17.41 2.51 16.48
C ARG A 179 16.50 2.50 17.70
N GLY A 180 16.55 1.42 18.46
CA GLY A 180 15.86 1.25 19.74
C GLY A 180 14.36 1.02 19.59
N PHE A 181 13.88 0.53 18.45
CA PHE A 181 12.51 0.08 18.29
C PHE A 181 12.50 -1.42 18.06
N THR A 182 12.23 -2.17 19.13
CA THR A 182 12.42 -3.64 19.18
C THR A 182 11.15 -4.44 18.99
N ARG A 183 9.99 -3.77 18.87
CA ARG A 183 8.69 -4.42 18.62
C ARG A 183 8.37 -4.38 17.13
N VAL A 184 9.23 -4.99 16.33
CA VAL A 184 9.11 -5.05 14.87
C VAL A 184 9.14 -6.49 14.43
N GLU A 185 8.14 -6.88 13.64
CA GLU A 185 7.99 -8.23 13.12
C GLU A 185 7.98 -8.18 11.59
N PHE A 186 8.75 -9.05 10.96
CA PHE A 186 8.71 -9.23 9.52
C PHE A 186 7.59 -10.20 9.16
N THR A 187 6.61 -9.75 8.37
CA THR A 187 5.40 -10.53 8.02
C THR A 187 5.44 -11.12 6.61
N GLY A 188 6.57 -11.00 5.91
CA GLY A 188 6.64 -11.28 4.47
C GLY A 188 6.14 -10.12 3.62
N HIS A 189 6.45 -10.15 2.32
CA HIS A 189 6.02 -9.11 1.40
C HIS A 189 4.69 -9.51 0.76
N PRO A 190 3.64 -8.67 0.76
CA PRO A 190 2.35 -9.03 0.18
C PRO A 190 2.38 -9.53 -1.28
N LEU A 191 3.37 -9.09 -2.06
CA LEU A 191 3.53 -9.47 -3.46
C LEU A 191 4.22 -10.84 -3.65
N THR A 192 4.81 -11.43 -2.60
CA THR A 192 5.42 -12.76 -2.71
C THR A 192 4.33 -13.82 -2.87
N GLY A 193 4.21 -14.37 -4.07
CA GLY A 193 3.23 -15.40 -4.42
C GLY A 193 2.09 -14.90 -5.32
N GLU A 194 1.79 -13.59 -5.32
CA GLU A 194 0.74 -12.98 -6.14
C GLU A 194 1.21 -12.66 -7.57
N VAL A 195 2.50 -12.34 -7.75
CA VAL A 195 3.05 -12.03 -9.07
C VAL A 195 3.35 -13.32 -9.83
N ARG A 196 2.31 -13.86 -10.47
CA ARG A 196 2.46 -14.89 -11.51
C ARG A 196 2.22 -14.26 -12.86
N ALA A 197 3.11 -14.53 -13.80
CA ALA A 197 2.89 -14.14 -15.19
C ALA A 197 1.59 -14.78 -15.67
N ARG A 198 0.58 -13.95 -15.94
CA ARG A 198 -0.74 -14.41 -16.42
C ARG A 198 -0.64 -15.05 -17.80
N TYR A 199 0.37 -14.65 -18.58
CA TYR A 199 0.62 -15.12 -19.94
C TYR A 199 2.11 -15.46 -20.08
N GLY A 200 2.38 -16.50 -20.87
CA GLY A 200 3.72 -16.75 -21.41
C GLY A 200 4.11 -15.70 -22.46
N ARG A 201 5.35 -15.75 -22.94
CA ARG A 201 5.89 -14.78 -23.91
C ARG A 201 5.10 -14.78 -25.21
N GLU A 202 4.77 -15.95 -25.75
CA GLU A 202 4.07 -16.08 -27.03
C GLU A 202 2.71 -15.39 -27.00
N GLU A 203 1.93 -15.68 -25.96
CA GLU A 203 0.60 -15.11 -25.78
C GLU A 203 0.65 -13.60 -25.51
N PHE A 204 1.61 -13.15 -24.71
CA PHE A 204 1.84 -11.71 -24.50
C PHE A 204 2.16 -10.99 -25.81
N CYS A 205 3.07 -11.54 -26.61
CA CYS A 205 3.46 -10.97 -27.89
C CYS A 205 2.29 -10.91 -28.87
N ARG A 206 1.55 -12.02 -29.02
CA ARG A 206 0.35 -12.10 -29.88
C ARG A 206 -0.69 -11.04 -29.52
N ARG A 207 -0.98 -10.85 -28.23
CA ARG A 207 -1.96 -9.86 -27.74
C ARG A 207 -1.55 -8.41 -27.98
N ASN A 208 -0.25 -8.15 -28.04
CA ASN A 208 0.29 -6.80 -28.17
C ASN A 208 0.89 -6.52 -29.56
N ASN A 209 0.68 -7.41 -30.54
CA ASN A 209 1.24 -7.34 -31.89
C ASN A 209 2.77 -7.17 -31.88
N LEU A 210 3.46 -7.99 -31.07
CA LEU A 210 4.91 -8.03 -30.96
C LEU A 210 5.44 -9.33 -31.56
N ASP A 211 6.67 -9.28 -32.06
CA ASP A 211 7.41 -10.47 -32.47
C ASP A 211 8.02 -11.16 -31.24
N THR A 212 7.83 -12.47 -31.12
CA THR A 212 8.38 -13.29 -30.03
C THR A 212 9.88 -13.50 -30.13
N SER A 213 10.47 -13.39 -31.32
CA SER A 213 11.90 -13.57 -31.57
C SER A 213 12.75 -12.32 -31.27
N ARG A 214 12.11 -11.16 -31.17
CA ARG A 214 12.77 -9.85 -31.03
C ARG A 214 12.87 -9.40 -29.57
N PRO A 215 13.91 -8.65 -29.17
CA PRO A 215 14.01 -8.05 -27.84
C PRO A 215 12.80 -7.14 -27.53
N ILE A 216 12.33 -7.16 -26.28
CA ILE A 216 11.19 -6.33 -25.83
C ILE A 216 11.61 -5.57 -24.59
N ILE A 217 11.49 -4.24 -24.63
CA ILE A 217 11.74 -3.34 -23.50
C ILE A 217 10.41 -2.77 -23.02
N ALA A 218 10.14 -2.89 -21.73
CA ALA A 218 8.97 -2.27 -21.10
C ALA A 218 9.34 -0.92 -20.48
N LEU A 219 8.56 0.11 -20.82
CA LEU A 219 8.63 1.45 -20.25
C LEU A 219 7.53 1.58 -19.20
N LEU A 220 7.91 1.85 -17.96
CA LEU A 220 7.01 2.00 -16.81
C LEU A 220 7.12 3.44 -16.29
N PRO A 221 6.46 4.42 -16.93
CA PRO A 221 6.65 5.84 -16.65
C PRO A 221 6.04 6.31 -15.32
N GLY A 222 5.40 5.40 -14.57
CA GLY A 222 4.74 5.68 -13.30
C GLY A 222 3.22 5.65 -13.39
N SER A 223 2.57 5.67 -12.23
CA SER A 223 1.10 5.60 -12.12
C SER A 223 0.46 6.97 -11.92
N ARG A 224 1.25 7.97 -11.51
CA ARG A 224 0.77 9.32 -11.26
C ARG A 224 0.85 10.17 -12.53
N HIS A 225 -0.15 11.03 -12.74
CA HIS A 225 -0.18 12.00 -13.85
C HIS A 225 1.16 12.76 -14.01
N LYS A 226 1.69 13.34 -12.93
CA LYS A 226 2.99 14.04 -12.95
C LYS A 226 4.17 13.15 -13.31
N GLU A 227 4.16 11.88 -12.90
CA GLU A 227 5.23 10.94 -13.23
C GLU A 227 5.19 10.65 -14.73
N LEU A 228 4.00 10.36 -15.28
CA LEU A 228 3.79 10.16 -16.70
C LEU A 228 4.33 11.35 -17.51
N HIS A 229 3.88 12.58 -17.22
CA HIS A 229 4.28 13.79 -17.94
C HIS A 229 5.77 14.14 -17.82
N ARG A 230 6.45 13.74 -16.74
CA ARG A 230 7.86 14.10 -16.50
C ARG A 230 8.85 13.00 -16.90
N ILE A 231 8.46 11.74 -16.76
CA ILE A 231 9.35 10.59 -16.91
C ILE A 231 9.19 9.98 -18.30
N LEU A 232 7.96 9.90 -18.84
CA LEU A 232 7.72 9.29 -20.14
C LEU A 232 8.52 9.95 -21.29
N PRO A 233 8.63 11.29 -21.40
CA PRO A 233 9.42 11.90 -22.47
C PRO A 233 10.87 11.40 -22.52
N ALA A 234 11.55 11.39 -21.37
CA ALA A 234 12.93 10.91 -21.28
C ALA A 234 13.06 9.40 -21.60
N MET A 235 12.09 8.59 -21.19
CA MET A 235 12.05 7.17 -21.54
C MET A 235 11.86 6.96 -23.05
N LEU A 236 11.04 7.80 -23.70
CA LEU A 236 10.84 7.74 -25.16
C LEU A 236 12.09 8.18 -25.91
N ASP A 237 12.82 9.18 -25.42
CA ASP A 237 14.10 9.60 -26.01
C ASP A 237 15.14 8.49 -25.92
N ALA A 238 15.27 7.84 -24.76
CA ALA A 238 16.11 6.65 -24.61
C ALA A 238 15.69 5.53 -25.57
N ALA A 239 14.39 5.27 -25.72
CA ALA A 239 13.88 4.28 -26.65
C ALA A 239 14.22 4.63 -28.12
N ARG A 240 14.17 5.91 -28.51
CA ARG A 240 14.57 6.37 -29.86
C ARG A 240 16.06 6.13 -30.10
N THR A 241 16.91 6.45 -29.12
CA THR A 241 18.35 6.19 -29.21
C THR A 241 18.64 4.70 -29.36
N ILE A 242 18.04 3.86 -28.51
CA ILE A 242 18.17 2.40 -28.61
C ILE A 242 17.66 1.89 -29.96
N SER A 243 16.53 2.42 -30.46
CA SER A 243 15.96 2.00 -31.75
C SER A 243 16.87 2.31 -32.94
N ARG A 244 17.72 3.36 -32.87
CA ARG A 244 18.72 3.66 -33.91
C ARG A 244 19.88 2.67 -33.90
N GLU A 245 20.31 2.22 -32.72
CA GLU A 245 21.44 1.29 -32.56
C GLU A 245 21.02 -0.18 -32.68
N GLN A 246 19.78 -0.50 -32.32
CA GLN A 246 19.19 -1.84 -32.28
C GLN A 246 17.76 -1.82 -32.88
N PRO A 247 17.64 -1.74 -34.22
CA PRO A 247 16.35 -1.60 -34.91
C PRO A 247 15.37 -2.76 -34.67
N GLU A 248 15.88 -3.92 -34.28
CA GLU A 248 15.12 -5.10 -33.91
C GLU A 248 14.44 -4.98 -32.54
N THR A 249 14.81 -4.02 -31.69
CA THR A 249 14.18 -3.86 -30.37
C THR A 249 12.74 -3.33 -30.47
N GLN A 250 11.83 -3.93 -29.70
CA GLN A 250 10.43 -3.53 -29.59
C GLN A 250 10.17 -2.89 -28.22
N PHE A 251 9.25 -1.92 -28.15
CA PHE A 251 8.94 -1.20 -26.92
C PHE A 251 7.47 -1.32 -26.55
N VAL A 252 7.19 -1.50 -25.26
CA VAL A 252 5.83 -1.44 -24.72
C VAL A 252 5.78 -0.40 -23.60
N VAL A 253 4.72 0.41 -23.58
CA VAL A 253 4.47 1.35 -22.47
C VAL A 253 3.38 0.75 -21.59
N THR A 254 3.68 0.51 -20.33
CA THR A 254 2.70 0.06 -19.34
C THR A 254 2.05 1.26 -18.68
N LEU A 255 0.73 1.33 -18.75
CA LEU A 255 -0.06 2.38 -18.13
C LEU A 255 -0.80 1.82 -16.92
N ALA A 256 -0.80 2.58 -15.81
CA ALA A 256 -1.63 2.25 -14.67
C ALA A 256 -3.13 2.30 -15.05
N PRO A 257 -4.01 1.53 -14.39
CA PRO A 257 -5.43 1.42 -14.78
C PRO A 257 -6.19 2.75 -14.85
N ASN A 258 -5.72 3.76 -14.11
CA ASN A 258 -6.30 5.10 -14.04
C ASN A 258 -5.70 6.09 -15.07
N ARG A 259 -4.85 5.63 -16.00
CA ARG A 259 -4.22 6.45 -17.06
C ARG A 259 -4.73 6.00 -18.43
N SER A 260 -4.82 6.92 -19.38
CA SER A 260 -5.31 6.61 -20.73
C SER A 260 -4.19 6.57 -21.75
N ARG A 261 -4.41 5.81 -22.85
CA ARG A 261 -3.50 5.81 -24.00
C ARG A 261 -3.41 7.19 -24.65
N GLU A 262 -4.47 7.98 -24.59
CA GLU A 262 -4.53 9.33 -25.14
C GLU A 262 -3.61 10.28 -24.37
N GLU A 263 -3.62 10.21 -23.04
CA GLU A 263 -2.73 10.98 -22.16
C GLU A 263 -1.27 10.71 -22.48
N ALA A 264 -0.88 9.44 -22.55
CA ALA A 264 0.49 9.04 -22.89
C ALA A 264 0.89 9.44 -24.33
N ARG A 265 -0.06 9.44 -25.28
CA ARG A 265 0.19 9.88 -26.68
C ARG A 265 0.38 11.38 -26.79
N SER A 266 -0.36 12.18 -26.02
CA SER A 266 -0.18 13.63 -25.97
C SER A 266 1.26 13.97 -25.58
N ASP A 267 1.78 13.33 -24.53
CA ASP A 267 3.17 13.54 -24.08
C ASP A 267 4.22 13.10 -25.09
N ALA A 268 3.98 11.96 -25.74
CA ALA A 268 4.85 11.48 -26.82
C ALA A 268 4.90 12.46 -28.01
N SER A 269 3.83 13.20 -28.26
CA SER A 269 3.74 14.21 -29.32
C SER A 269 4.35 15.56 -28.90
N SER A 270 4.17 15.99 -27.66
CA SER A 270 4.81 17.20 -27.12
C SER A 270 6.33 17.04 -27.00
N ALA A 271 6.82 15.83 -26.76
CA ALA A 271 8.25 15.51 -26.84
C ALA A 271 8.84 15.67 -28.26
N ARG A 272 8.01 15.84 -29.32
CA ARG A 272 8.49 16.19 -30.66
C ARG A 272 8.70 17.70 -30.83
N SER A 273 8.11 18.56 -30.00
CA SER A 273 8.21 20.03 -30.17
C SER A 273 9.32 20.68 -29.35
N ILE A 274 10.09 19.91 -28.58
CA ILE A 274 11.21 20.39 -27.74
C ILE A 274 12.57 20.03 -28.37
N SER A 275 12.57 19.38 -29.55
CA SER A 275 13.79 18.93 -30.22
C SER A 275 13.79 19.25 -31.72
N ASP A 276 13.43 20.48 -32.08
CA ASP A 276 13.90 21.14 -33.30
C ASP A 276 14.76 22.35 -32.90
#